data_AF-A0A2N9L9N8-F1
#
_entry.id   AF-A0A2N9L9N8-F1
#
_cell.length_a   1.000
_cell.length_b   1.000
_cell.length_c   1.000
_cell.angle_alpha   90.00
_cell.angle_beta   90.00
_cell.angle_gamma   90.00
#
_symmetry.space_group_name_H-M   'P 1'
#
loop_
_entity.id
_entity.type
_entity.pdbx_description
1 polymer ?
#
loop_
_entity_poly.entity_id
_entity_poly.type
_entity_poly.pdbx_seq_one_letter_code
_entity_poly.pdbx_strand_id
1 'polypeptide(L)' 'MATYESELTKFLRAMKQGQPGLEDRQREGRALWWDRHPDPDDMQRWKASRVPQPAYVYYAPEPVKPAAGS' A
#
# COMPACT_ATOMS: atom_id res chain seq x y z
N MET A 1 -39.94 -6.15 5.49
CA MET A 1 -39.36 -4.94 4.88
C MET A 1 -38.09 -5.37 4.16
N ALA A 2 -37.95 -5.09 2.86
CA ALA A 2 -36.69 -5.35 2.17
C ALA A 2 -35.64 -4.33 2.66
N THR A 3 -34.50 -4.82 3.13
CA THR A 3 -33.36 -3.97 3.51
C THR A 3 -32.86 -3.22 2.28
N TYR A 4 -32.58 -1.92 2.43
CA TYR A 4 -31.97 -1.13 1.35
C TYR A 4 -30.60 -1.73 0.99
N GLU A 5 -30.41 -1.99 -0.30
CA GLU A 5 -29.12 -2.38 -0.87
C GLU A 5 -28.67 -1.29 -1.84
N SER A 6 -27.42 -0.85 -1.72
CA SER A 6 -26.87 0.16 -2.62
C SER A 6 -26.75 -0.37 -4.04
N GLU A 7 -26.87 0.52 -5.03
CA GLU A 7 -26.72 0.16 -6.44
C GLU A 7 -25.35 -0.45 -6.74
N LEU A 8 -24.31 0.00 -6.03
CA LEU A 8 -22.97 -0.58 -6.13
C LEU A 8 -22.96 -2.06 -5.71
N THR A 9 -23.60 -2.41 -4.60
CA THR A 9 -23.62 -3.80 -4.13
C THR A 9 -24.39 -4.70 -5.10
N LYS A 10 -25.52 -4.22 -5.65
CA LYS A 10 -26.27 -4.94 -6.69
C LYS A 10 -25.41 -5.17 -7.94
N PHE A 11 -24.71 -4.14 -8.39
CA PHE A 11 -23.80 -4.23 -9.53
C PHE A 11 -22.69 -5.25 -9.31
N LEU A 12 -21.99 -5.19 -8.16
CA LEU A 12 -20.91 -6.13 -7.84
C LEU A 12 -21.41 -7.57 -7.78
N ARG A 13 -22.63 -7.79 -7.24
CA ARG A 13 -23.24 -9.12 -7.19
C ARG A 13 -23.53 -9.65 -8.58
N ALA A 14 -24.16 -8.85 -9.44
CA ALA A 14 -24.44 -9.22 -10.83
C ALA A 14 -23.16 -9.51 -11.61
N MET A 15 -22.12 -8.70 -11.42
CA MET A 15 -20.81 -8.88 -12.05
C MET A 15 -20.16 -10.21 -11.65
N LYS A 16 -20.16 -10.55 -10.36
CA LYS A 16 -19.62 -11.84 -9.88
C LYS A 16 -20.41 -13.04 -10.40
N GLN A 17 -21.73 -12.92 -10.52
CA GLN A 17 -22.57 -13.97 -11.10
C GLN A 17 -22.28 -14.18 -12.60
N GLY A 18 -22.07 -13.09 -13.34
CA GLY A 18 -21.75 -13.16 -14.77
C GLY A 18 -20.32 -13.62 -15.07
N GLN A 19 -19.42 -13.63 -14.09
CA GLN A 19 -18.00 -13.97 -14.25
C GLN A 19 -17.48 -14.84 -13.10
N PRO A 20 -17.76 -16.17 -13.10
CA PRO A 20 -17.40 -17.06 -12.00
C PRO A 20 -15.88 -17.16 -11.75
N GLY A 21 -15.02 -16.95 -12.75
CA GLY A 21 -13.56 -16.93 -12.59
C GLY A 21 -12.94 -15.58 -12.23
N LEU A 22 -13.76 -14.56 -11.95
CA LEU A 22 -13.27 -13.21 -11.67
C LEU A 22 -12.45 -13.14 -10.39
N GLU A 23 -12.83 -13.89 -9.35
CA GLU A 23 -12.11 -13.87 -8.07
C GLU A 23 -10.73 -14.53 -8.17
N ASP A 24 -10.61 -15.59 -8.97
CA ASP A 24 -9.32 -16.25 -9.20
C ASP A 24 -8.37 -15.32 -9.95
N ARG A 25 -8.84 -14.67 -11.02
CA ARG A 25 -8.07 -13.63 -11.73
C ARG A 25 -7.71 -12.45 -10.83
N GLN A 26 -8.60 -12.09 -9.89
CA GLN A 26 -8.31 -11.04 -8.92
C GLN A 26 -7.20 -11.46 -7.95
N ARG A 27 -7.19 -12.73 -7.50
CA ARG A 27 -6.12 -13.30 -6.66
C ARG A 27 -4.80 -13.35 -7.43
N GLU A 28 -4.81 -13.85 -8.65
CA GLU A 28 -3.64 -13.89 -9.54
C GLU A 28 -3.07 -12.47 -9.74
N GLY A 29 -3.92 -11.49 -10.03
CA GLY A 29 -3.53 -10.09 -10.18
C GLY A 29 -2.88 -9.50 -8.93
N ARG A 30 -3.41 -9.80 -7.74
CA ARG A 30 -2.80 -9.37 -6.46
C ARG A 30 -1.48 -10.07 -6.18
N ALA A 31 -1.40 -11.36 -6.44
CA ALA A 31 -0.21 -12.18 -6.19
C ALA A 31 1.00 -11.75 -7.02
N LEU A 32 0.79 -11.11 -8.17
CA LEU A 32 1.87 -10.63 -9.03
C LEU A 32 2.77 -9.64 -8.27
N TRP A 33 2.22 -8.50 -7.84
CA TRP A 33 3.04 -7.38 -7.36
C TRP A 33 2.61 -6.86 -5.99
N TRP A 34 1.38 -7.14 -5.55
CA TRP A 34 0.84 -6.63 -4.29
C TRP A 34 1.24 -7.50 -3.09
N ASP A 35 1.19 -8.82 -3.24
CA ASP A 35 1.55 -9.77 -2.17
C ASP A 35 3.04 -10.18 -2.21
N ARG A 36 3.89 -9.40 -2.88
CA ARG A 36 5.32 -9.69 -2.99
C ARG A 36 6.06 -9.23 -1.74
N HIS A 37 6.59 -10.18 -0.97
CA HIS A 37 7.50 -9.87 0.12
C HIS A 37 8.86 -9.40 -0.43
N PRO A 38 9.41 -8.30 0.11
CA PRO A 38 10.77 -7.88 -0.24
C PRO A 38 11.79 -8.87 0.33
N ASP A 39 12.88 -9.08 -0.41
CA ASP A 39 14.01 -9.89 0.05
C ASP A 39 14.60 -9.27 1.33
N PRO A 40 14.98 -10.06 2.35
CA PRO A 40 15.62 -9.55 3.56
C PRO A 40 16.85 -8.64 3.29
N ASP A 41 17.65 -8.95 2.27
CA ASP A 41 18.82 -8.16 1.90
C ASP A 41 18.40 -6.81 1.29
N ASP A 42 17.36 -6.80 0.45
CA ASP A 42 16.79 -5.57 -0.09
C ASP A 42 16.19 -4.70 1.02
N MET A 43 15.49 -5.30 1.99
CA MET A 43 14.98 -4.59 3.15
C MET A 43 16.10 -3.94 3.96
N GLN A 44 17.23 -4.63 4.16
CA GLN A 44 18.39 -4.07 4.86
C GLN A 44 18.99 -2.89 4.08
N ARG A 45 19.16 -3.05 2.76
CA ARG A 45 19.67 -1.98 1.88
C ARG A 45 18.76 -0.76 1.87
N TRP A 46 17.44 -0.93 1.79
CA TRP A 46 16.50 0.19 1.82
C TRP A 46 16.50 0.92 3.17
N LYS A 47 16.65 0.18 4.27
CA LYS A 47 16.83 0.78 5.61
C LYS A 47 18.12 1.59 5.70
N ALA A 48 19.23 1.05 5.18
CA ALA A 48 20.52 1.73 5.19
C ALA A 48 20.54 2.99 4.29
N SER A 49 19.82 2.96 3.17
CA SER A 49 19.74 4.07 2.21
C SER A 49 18.69 5.13 2.57
N ARG A 50 17.98 5.00 3.69
CA ARG A 50 16.88 5.91 4.04
C ARG A 50 17.43 7.28 4.45
N VAL A 51 17.04 8.31 3.69
CA VAL A 51 17.30 9.71 4.05
C VAL A 51 16.11 10.25 4.85
N PRO A 52 16.32 10.81 6.06
CA PRO A 52 15.24 11.43 6.83
C PRO A 52 14.72 12.68 6.08
N GLN A 53 13.42 12.72 5.83
CA GLN A 53 12.77 13.91 5.24
C GLN A 53 12.20 14.80 6.33
N PRO A 54 12.28 16.13 6.20
CA PRO A 54 11.66 17.06 7.13
C PRO A 54 10.14 16.96 7.08
N ALA A 55 9.44 17.33 8.16
CA ALA A 55 7.98 17.31 8.24
C ALA A 55 7.31 18.21 7.19
N TYR A 56 8.01 19.27 6.77
CA TYR A 56 7.58 20.18 5.72
C TYR A 56 8.71 20.33 4.70
N VAL A 57 8.54 19.73 3.53
CA VAL A 57 9.53 19.69 2.43
C VAL A 57 9.89 21.10 1.92
N TYR A 58 8.97 22.05 2.06
CA TYR A 58 9.16 23.43 1.58
C TYR A 58 9.74 24.38 2.63
N TYR A 59 9.93 23.91 3.87
CA TYR A 59 10.61 24.69 4.89
C TYR A 59 12.07 24.26 4.92
N ALA A 60 13.00 25.21 4.84
CA ALA A 60 14.42 24.89 4.97
C ALA A 60 14.63 24.22 6.34
N PRO A 61 15.25 23.02 6.39
CA PRO A 61 15.51 22.37 7.67
C PRO A 61 16.45 23.25 8.48
N GLU A 62 16.11 23.50 9.75
CA GLU A 62 17.02 24.17 10.69
C GLU A 62 18.37 23.42 10.74
N PRO A 63 19.50 24.11 10.91
CA PRO A 63 20.81 23.47 10.99
C PRO A 63 20.82 22.46 12.15
N VAL A 64 21.10 21.19 11.82
CA VAL A 64 21.13 20.09 12.80
C VAL A 64 22.26 20.36 13.80
N LYS A 65 21.92 20.60 15.07
CA LYS A 65 22.88 20.85 16.15
C LYS A 65 23.68 19.56 16.39
N PRO A 66 25.02 19.57 16.38
CA PRO A 66 25.80 18.34 16.61
C PRO A 66 25.51 17.80 18.01
N ALA A 67 25.32 16.49 18.11
CA ALA A 67 25.12 15.80 19.37
C ALA A 67 26.32 16.09 20.28
N ALA A 68 26.07 16.71 21.44
CA ALA A 68 27.09 16.92 22.44
C ALA A 68 27.60 15.55 22.89
N GLY A 69 28.85 15.25 22.54
CA GLY A 69 29.56 14.08 23.03
C GLY A 69 29.62 14.12 24.56
N SER A 70 29.39 12.95 25.15
CA SER A 70 29.65 12.68 26.56
C SER A 70 30.87 11.79 26.69
#